data_AF-A0A0Q3HD27-F1
#
_entry.id   AF-A0A0Q3HD27-F1
#
_cell.length_a   1.000
_cell.length_b   1.000
_cell.length_c   1.000
_cell.angle_alpha   90.00
_cell.angle_beta   90.00
_cell.angle_gamma   90.00
#
_symmetry.space_group_name_H-M   'P 1'
#
loop_
_entity.id
_entity.type
_entity.pdbx_description
1 polymer ?
#
loop_
_entity_poly.entity_id
_entity_poly.type
_entity_poly.pdbx_seq_one_letter_code
_entity_poly.pdbx_strand_id
1 'polypeptide(L)'
;MNAASFTIEREDHTIGNILRMQLHRDPNVLFAGYKLPHPLQYKIIVRIHTASQSSPTQAYTQGIDDLDKELEILKQAFEDEKNRFEERMKQGY
;
A
#
# COMPACT_ATOMS: atom_id res chain seq x y z
N MET A 1 -4.21 -24.32 -5.33
CA MET A 1 -3.16 -23.31 -5.54
C MET A 1 -3.83 -21.96 -5.39
N ASN A 2 -3.55 -21.22 -4.31
CA ASN A 2 -4.25 -19.97 -4.01
C ASN A 2 -3.43 -18.81 -4.56
N ALA A 3 -3.65 -18.49 -5.83
CA ALA A 3 -2.90 -17.50 -6.57
C ALA A 3 -3.84 -16.63 -7.42
N ALA A 4 -3.63 -15.32 -7.40
CA ALA A 4 -4.35 -14.38 -8.27
C ALA A 4 -3.39 -13.37 -8.90
N SER A 5 -3.82 -12.79 -10.02
CA SER A 5 -3.13 -11.68 -10.67
C SER A 5 -4.14 -10.56 -10.92
N PHE A 6 -3.84 -9.38 -10.40
CA PHE A 6 -4.65 -8.17 -10.48
C PHE A 6 -3.99 -7.21 -11.46
N THR A 7 -4.74 -6.75 -12.46
CA THR A 7 -4.27 -5.70 -13.36
C THR A 7 -4.87 -4.39 -12.89
N ILE A 8 -4.02 -3.42 -12.58
CA ILE A 8 -4.42 -2.09 -12.16
C ILE A 8 -4.07 -1.14 -13.30
N GLU A 9 -5.10 -0.59 -13.92
CA GLU A 9 -4.97 0.34 -15.03
C GLU A 9 -4.65 1.75 -14.51
N ARG A 10 -3.89 2.50 -15.29
CA ARG A 10 -3.45 3.88 -15.03
C ARG A 10 -2.59 4.08 -13.78
N GLU A 11 -1.98 3.01 -13.29
CA GLU A 11 -1.09 3.05 -12.13
C GLU A 11 0.35 2.63 -12.48
N ASP A 12 1.29 2.96 -11.60
CA ASP A 12 2.72 2.75 -11.78
C ASP A 12 3.43 2.16 -10.54
N HIS A 13 4.76 2.31 -10.48
CA HIS A 13 5.60 1.83 -9.39
C HIS A 13 5.24 2.41 -8.01
N THR A 14 4.59 3.57 -7.96
CA THR A 14 4.23 4.26 -6.72
C THR A 14 3.28 3.40 -5.90
N ILE A 15 2.09 3.11 -6.43
CA ILE A 15 1.09 2.24 -5.77
C ILE A 15 1.57 0.78 -5.76
N GLY A 16 2.21 0.33 -6.85
CA GLY A 16 2.70 -1.05 -6.94
C GLY A 16 3.69 -1.41 -5.82
N ASN A 17 4.63 -0.51 -5.51
CA ASN A 17 5.64 -0.78 -4.49
C ASN A 17 5.07 -0.74 -3.07
N ILE A 18 4.24 0.25 -2.75
CA ILE A 18 3.67 0.36 -1.40
C ILE A 18 2.72 -0.80 -1.08
N LEU A 19 1.86 -1.19 -2.03
CA LEU A 19 0.99 -2.34 -1.88
C LEU A 19 1.79 -3.64 -1.74
N ARG A 20 2.85 -3.82 -2.55
CA ARG A 20 3.75 -4.96 -2.41
C ARG A 20 4.31 -5.03 -0.99
N MET A 21 4.83 -3.93 -0.45
CA MET A 21 5.40 -3.90 0.90
C MET A 21 4.36 -4.28 1.95
N GLN A 22 3.13 -3.78 1.83
CA GLN A 22 2.05 -4.10 2.77
C GLN A 22 1.67 -5.59 2.73
N LEU A 23 1.58 -6.17 1.53
CA LEU A 23 1.28 -7.60 1.37
C LEU A 23 2.34 -8.52 1.97
N HIS A 24 3.62 -8.11 2.02
CA HIS A 24 4.67 -8.91 2.67
C HIS A 24 4.61 -8.86 4.20
N ARG A 25 3.78 -7.98 4.79
CA ARG A 25 3.55 -7.97 6.24
C ARG A 25 2.55 -9.03 6.68
N ASP A 26 1.69 -9.51 5.77
CA ASP A 26 0.75 -10.58 6.06
C ASP A 26 1.48 -11.95 6.05
N PRO A 27 1.55 -12.67 7.17
CA PRO A 27 2.21 -13.98 7.25
C PRO A 27 1.53 -15.05 6.37
N ASN A 28 0.30 -14.83 5.91
CA ASN A 28 -0.42 -15.75 5.05
C ASN A 28 -0.10 -15.56 3.57
N VAL A 29 0.64 -14.51 3.21
CA VAL A 29 1.12 -14.24 1.86
C VAL A 29 2.48 -14.91 1.66
N LEU A 30 2.52 -15.90 0.77
CA LEU A 30 3.74 -16.63 0.42
C LEU A 30 4.57 -15.89 -0.63
N PHE A 31 3.90 -15.13 -1.50
CA PHE A 31 4.54 -14.33 -2.54
C PHE A 31 3.66 -13.14 -2.90
N ALA A 32 4.26 -11.96 -2.99
CA ALA A 32 3.66 -10.80 -3.63
C ALA A 32 4.69 -10.14 -4.54
N GLY A 33 4.28 -9.76 -5.74
CA GLY A 33 5.13 -9.03 -6.66
C GLY A 33 4.30 -8.23 -7.63
N TYR A 34 4.85 -7.12 -8.13
CA TYR A 34 4.22 -6.36 -9.19
C TYR A 34 5.20 -6.15 -10.34
N LYS A 35 4.67 -5.97 -11.53
CA LYS A 35 5.46 -5.57 -12.70
C LYS A 35 4.72 -4.54 -13.52
N LEU A 36 5.48 -3.59 -14.06
CA LEU A 36 5.04 -2.70 -15.12
C LEU A 36 5.45 -3.38 -16.45
N PRO A 37 4.50 -3.85 -17.27
CA PRO A 37 4.80 -4.70 -18.42
C PRO A 37 5.60 -3.98 -19.51
N HIS A 38 5.39 -2.67 -19.66
CA HIS A 38 6.12 -1.84 -20.60
C HIS A 38 6.07 -0.36 -20.17
N PRO A 39 7.17 0.43 -20.19
CA PRO A 39 7.21 1.84 -19.74
C PRO A 39 6.16 2.76 -20.39
N LEU A 40 5.73 2.45 -21.61
CA LEU A 40 4.70 3.20 -22.35
C LEU A 40 3.26 2.73 -22.07
N GLN A 41 3.08 1.73 -21.20
CA GLN A 41 1.75 1.27 -20.77
C GLN A 41 1.54 1.68 -19.32
N TYR A 42 0.53 2.52 -19.10
CA TYR A 42 0.11 2.92 -17.76
C TYR A 42 -0.75 1.81 -17.14
N LYS A 43 -0.12 0.71 -16.75
CA LYS A 43 -0.74 -0.34 -15.94
C LYS A 43 0.31 -1.14 -15.20
N ILE A 44 -0.08 -1.69 -14.06
CA ILE A 44 0.73 -2.66 -13.32
C ILE A 44 -0.02 -3.97 -13.16
N ILE A 45 0.72 -5.07 -13.07
CA ILE A 45 0.18 -6.39 -12.79
C ILE A 45 0.74 -6.85 -11.46
N VAL A 46 -0.13 -6.99 -10.46
CA VAL A 46 0.19 -7.47 -9.11
C VAL A 46 -0.16 -8.95 -9.03
N ARG A 47 0.79 -9.79 -8.63
CA ARG A 47 0.62 -11.24 -8.46
C ARG A 47 0.78 -11.60 -6.99
N ILE A 48 -0.20 -12.31 -6.45
CA ILE A 48 -0.26 -12.68 -5.04
C ILE A 48 -0.49 -14.17 -4.94
N HIS A 49 0.35 -14.86 -4.16
CA HIS A 49 0.17 -16.25 -3.75
C HIS A 49 0.02 -16.31 -2.23
N THR A 50 -1.00 -17.02 -1.79
CA THR A 50 -1.31 -17.18 -0.36
C THR A 50 -1.28 -18.65 0.04
N ALA A 51 -1.26 -18.90 1.35
CA ALA A 51 -1.39 -20.24 1.89
C ALA A 51 -2.74 -20.88 1.52
N SER A 52 -2.83 -22.22 1.60
CA SER A 52 -4.01 -22.98 1.16
C SER A 52 -5.32 -22.60 1.86
N GLN A 53 -5.27 -21.96 3.03
CA GLN A 53 -6.45 -21.55 3.80
C GLN A 53 -6.82 -20.06 3.63
N SER A 54 -6.02 -19.27 2.92
CA SER A 54 -6.24 -17.83 2.73
C SER A 54 -6.48 -17.49 1.25
N SER A 55 -7.35 -16.50 1.01
CA SER A 55 -7.69 -16.03 -0.34
C SER A 55 -6.78 -14.87 -0.76
N PRO A 56 -6.17 -14.91 -1.97
CA PRO A 56 -5.38 -13.79 -2.49
C PRO A 56 -6.17 -12.49 -2.62
N THR A 57 -7.47 -12.58 -2.93
CA THR A 57 -8.35 -11.41 -3.02
C THR A 57 -8.59 -10.80 -1.64
N GLN A 58 -8.74 -11.64 -0.61
CA GLN A 58 -8.90 -11.16 0.76
C GLN A 58 -7.61 -10.49 1.25
N ALA A 59 -6.44 -11.09 1.01
CA ALA A 59 -5.15 -10.49 1.34
C ALA A 59 -4.94 -9.14 0.61
N TYR A 60 -5.38 -9.05 -0.65
CA TYR A 60 -5.36 -7.79 -1.41
C TYR A 60 -6.22 -6.70 -0.76
N THR A 61 -7.49 -6.98 -0.47
CA THR A 61 -8.40 -6.02 0.17
C THR A 61 -7.91 -5.61 1.55
N GLN A 62 -7.52 -6.57 2.38
CA GLN A 62 -7.01 -6.29 3.73
C GLN A 62 -5.74 -5.44 3.68
N GLY A 63 -4.82 -5.73 2.76
CA GLY A 63 -3.62 -4.93 2.57
C GLY A 63 -3.93 -3.48 2.20
N ILE A 64 -4.95 -3.22 1.39
CA ILE A 64 -5.38 -1.85 1.06
C ILE A 64 -5.98 -1.17 2.29
N ASP A 65 -6.90 -1.83 2.99
CA ASP A 65 -7.57 -1.26 4.16
C ASP A 65 -6.59 -0.93 5.30
N ASP A 66 -5.56 -1.75 5.49
CA ASP A 66 -4.52 -1.49 6.48
C ASP A 66 -3.60 -0.35 6.04
N LEU A 67 -3.27 -0.28 4.75
CA LEU A 67 -2.48 0.82 4.21
C LEU A 67 -3.20 2.17 4.35
N ASP A 68 -4.51 2.20 4.07
CA ASP A 68 -5.33 3.41 4.22
C ASP A 68 -5.33 3.93 5.66
N LYS A 69 -5.51 3.03 6.64
CA LYS A 69 -5.42 3.37 8.07
C LYS A 69 -4.04 3.88 8.47
N GLU A 70 -2.97 3.26 7.98
CA GLU A 70 -1.60 3.71 8.24
C GLU A 70 -1.35 5.12 7.70
N LEU A 71 -1.83 5.42 6.51
CA LEU A 71 -1.72 6.75 5.90
C LEU A 71 -2.53 7.80 6.66
N GLU A 72 -3.72 7.46 7.15
CA GLU A 72 -4.52 8.37 7.96
C GLU A 72 -3.85 8.69 9.30
N ILE A 73 -3.27 7.69 9.97
CA ILE A 73 -2.50 7.89 11.21
C ILE A 73 -1.28 8.78 10.95
N LEU A 74 -0.54 8.52 9.85
CA LEU A 74 0.61 9.32 9.47
C LEU A 74 0.23 10.78 9.21
N LYS A 75 -0.87 11.00 8.48
CA LYS A 75 -1.40 12.32 8.17
C LYS A 75 -1.78 13.08 9.42
N GLN A 76 -2.52 12.46 10.34
CA GLN A 76 -2.92 13.09 11.59
C GLN A 76 -1.70 13.48 12.44
N ALA A 77 -0.74 12.58 12.60
CA ALA A 77 0.47 12.85 13.36
C ALA A 77 1.29 14.00 12.76
N PHE A 78 1.34 14.09 11.42
CA PHE A 78 2.00 15.19 10.72
C PHE A 78 1.26 16.52 10.91
N GLU A 79 -0.07 16.53 10.79
CA GLU A 79 -0.89 17.73 11.00
C GLU A 79 -0.77 18.25 12.44
N ASP A 80 -0.78 17.36 13.43
CA ASP A 80 -0.60 17.70 14.84
C ASP A 80 0.75 18.39 15.08
N GLU A 81 1.84 17.83 14.55
CA GLU A 81 3.18 18.40 14.73
C GLU A 81 3.36 19.73 13.97
N LYS A 82 2.75 19.84 12.78
CA LYS A 82 2.71 21.10 12.03
C LYS A 82 2.02 22.21 12.84
N ASN A 83 0.88 21.92 13.45
CA ASN A 83 0.14 22.89 14.26
C ASN A 83 0.95 23.32 15.49
N ARG A 84 1.60 22.37 16.18
CA ARG A 84 2.51 22.68 17.31
C ARG A 84 3.68 23.57 16.89
N PHE A 85 4.26 23.31 15.72
CA PHE A 85 5.34 24.14 15.19
C PHE A 85 4.85 25.57 14.89
N GLU A 86 3.68 25.73 14.26
CA GLU A 86 3.09 27.04 13.98
C GLU A 86 2.76 27.84 15.25
N GLU A 87 2.25 27.18 16.30
CA GLU A 87 1.97 27.81 17.60
C GLU A 87 3.25 28.34 18.26
N ARG A 88 4.34 27.56 18.25
CA ARG A 88 5.64 27.98 18.78
C ARG A 88 6.21 29.19 18.06
N MET A 89 6.05 29.25 16.74
CA MET A 89 6.50 30.40 15.94
C MET A 89 5.72 31.68 16.26
N LYS A 90 4.42 31.56 16.60
CA LYS A 90 3.58 32.72 17.00
C LYS A 90 3.90 33.25 18.40
N GLN A 91 4.46 32.44 19.29
CA GLN A 91 4.83 32.83 20.66
C GLN A 91 6.23 33.49 20.75
N GLY A 92 6.99 33.51 19.65
CA GLY A 92 8.36 34.05 19.59
C GLY A 92 8.51 35.53 19.24
N TYR A 93 7.43 36.33 19.26
CA TYR A 93 7.41 37.79 19.05
C TYR A 93 6.67 38.50 20.17
#